data_AF-A0A1G6BT11-F1
#
_entry.id   AF-A0A1G6BT11-F1
#
_cell.length_a   1.000
_cell.length_b   1.000
_cell.length_c   1.000
_cell.angle_alpha   90.00
_cell.angle_beta   90.00
_cell.angle_gamma   90.00
#
_symmetry.space_group_name_H-M   'P 1'
#
loop_
_entity.id
_entity.type
_entity.pdbx_description
1 polymer ?
#
loop_
_entity_poly.entity_id
_entity_poly.type
_entity_poly.pdbx_seq_one_letter_code
_entity_poly.pdbx_strand_id
1 'polypeptide(L)'
;MIVKERYEAAKERYAKLGVDTDKAISELEKISLSMHCWQGDDVVGFDQKGPLSGGIQTTGNYPYKATTPEQLMQDIDEVFTLVPGKHKLNLHACYAVFEGDEWVDRDKLEPKHFKAWVDFAKKHGIGLDFNPTMFSHPMAENATLSSEDETVRKFWVDHCIACLKMGDGYRVPRCIP
;
A
#
# COMPACT_ATOMS: atom_id res chain seq x y z
N MET A 1 29.92 21.32 -16.30
CA MET A 1 30.02 19.94 -15.79
C MET A 1 28.69 19.24 -15.95
N ILE A 2 28.69 18.16 -16.72
CA ILE A 2 27.54 17.27 -16.93
C ILE A 2 27.41 16.28 -15.76
N VAL A 3 26.21 15.75 -15.51
CA VAL A 3 25.92 14.79 -14.40
C VAL A 3 26.91 13.62 -14.40
N LYS A 4 27.26 13.11 -15.58
CA LYS A 4 28.25 12.04 -15.75
C LYS A 4 29.62 12.38 -15.19
N GLU A 5 30.17 13.55 -15.50
CA GLU A 5 31.48 13.99 -14.99
C GLU A 5 31.49 14.10 -13.46
N ARG A 6 30.37 14.56 -12.88
CA ARG A 6 30.22 14.62 -11.41
C ARG A 6 30.17 13.23 -10.79
N TYR A 7 29.51 12.28 -11.44
CA TYR A 7 29.46 10.89 -10.97
C TYR A 7 30.83 10.23 -11.01
N GLU A 8 31.57 10.34 -12.11
CA GLU A 8 32.93 9.78 -12.21
C GLU A 8 33.87 10.35 -11.13
N ALA A 9 33.83 11.67 -10.92
CA ALA A 9 34.60 12.32 -9.85
C ALA A 9 34.19 11.82 -8.45
N ALA A 10 32.91 11.49 -8.23
CA ALA A 10 32.45 10.90 -6.97
C ALA A 10 32.92 9.44 -6.81
N LYS A 11 32.83 8.64 -7.87
CA LYS A 11 33.29 7.25 -7.92
C LYS A 11 34.77 7.14 -7.56
N GLU A 12 35.62 8.01 -8.10
CA GLU A 12 37.05 8.08 -7.73
C GLU A 12 37.28 8.40 -6.24
N ARG A 13 36.44 9.27 -5.66
CA ARG A 13 36.54 9.64 -4.23
C ARG A 13 36.15 8.47 -3.32
N TYR A 14 35.06 7.76 -3.65
CA TYR A 14 34.61 6.59 -2.90
C TYR A 14 35.56 5.40 -3.04
N ALA A 15 36.17 5.21 -4.22
CA ALA A 15 37.17 4.16 -4.43
C ALA A 15 38.38 4.30 -3.50
N LYS A 16 38.82 5.53 -3.19
CA LYS A 16 39.90 5.79 -2.21
C LYS A 16 39.56 5.34 -0.78
N LEU A 17 38.28 5.15 -0.48
CA LEU A 17 37.78 4.63 0.79
C LEU A 17 37.47 3.12 0.72
N GLY A 18 37.75 2.46 -0.41
CA GLY A 18 37.45 1.04 -0.62
C GLY A 18 35.99 0.75 -0.97
N VAL A 19 35.22 1.77 -1.41
CA VAL A 19 33.80 1.62 -1.77
C VAL A 19 33.65 1.56 -3.29
N ASP A 20 33.03 0.48 -3.78
CA ASP A 20 32.62 0.32 -5.17
C ASP A 20 31.18 0.85 -5.35
N THR A 21 31.05 2.03 -5.96
CA THR A 21 29.75 2.70 -6.13
C THR A 21 28.87 2.01 -7.17
N ASP A 22 29.46 1.43 -8.23
CA ASP A 22 28.67 0.75 -9.26
C ASP A 22 28.08 -0.55 -8.69
N LYS A 23 28.87 -1.29 -7.90
CA LYS A 23 28.37 -2.44 -7.16
C LYS A 23 27.28 -2.03 -6.16
N ALA A 24 27.47 -0.93 -5.43
CA ALA A 24 26.47 -0.44 -4.48
C ALA A 24 25.14 -0.08 -5.18
N ILE A 25 25.19 0.58 -6.34
CA ILE A 25 23.99 0.88 -7.15
C ILE A 25 23.34 -0.41 -7.65
N SER A 26 24.12 -1.38 -8.15
CA SER A 26 23.59 -2.67 -8.60
C SER A 26 22.91 -3.46 -7.49
N GLU A 27 23.42 -3.42 -6.25
CA GLU A 27 22.74 -4.02 -5.10
C GLU A 27 21.48 -3.23 -4.70
N LEU A 28 21.52 -1.91 -4.76
CA LEU A 28 20.37 -1.05 -4.47
C LEU A 28 19.20 -1.32 -5.41
N GLU A 29 19.45 -1.56 -6.71
CA GLU A 29 18.42 -1.89 -7.71
C GLU A 29 17.63 -3.17 -7.37
N LYS A 30 18.18 -4.06 -6.54
CA LYS A 30 17.52 -5.30 -6.11
C LYS A 30 16.60 -5.09 -4.89
N ILE A 31 16.69 -3.93 -4.22
CA ILE A 31 15.92 -3.64 -3.03
C ILE A 31 14.54 -3.13 -3.44
N SER A 32 13.49 -3.84 -3.00
CA SER A 32 12.11 -3.45 -3.24
C SER A 32 11.53 -2.76 -2.02
N LEU A 33 11.01 -1.54 -2.19
CA LEU A 33 10.26 -0.82 -1.17
C LEU A 33 8.78 -1.12 -1.32
N SER A 34 8.05 -1.23 -0.21
CA SER A 34 6.60 -1.40 -0.22
C SER A 34 5.92 -0.06 0.05
N MET A 35 5.44 0.58 -1.02
CA MET A 35 4.87 1.92 -0.95
C MET A 35 3.43 1.86 -0.45
N HIS A 36 3.09 2.73 0.48
CA HIS A 36 1.77 2.75 1.08
C HIS A 36 0.71 3.44 0.21
N CYS A 37 -0.43 2.78 -0.03
CA CYS A 37 -1.51 3.36 -0.84
C CYS A 37 -2.17 4.59 -0.19
N TRP A 38 -2.21 4.63 1.15
CA TRP A 38 -3.04 5.58 1.88
C TRP A 38 -2.59 7.03 1.84
N GLN A 39 -1.39 7.29 1.31
CA GLN A 39 -0.90 8.65 1.14
C GLN A 39 -1.62 9.38 0.00
N GLY A 40 -2.17 8.67 -0.98
CA GLY A 40 -2.82 9.33 -2.12
C GLY A 40 -4.19 9.92 -1.81
N ASP A 41 -4.84 9.51 -0.72
CA ASP A 41 -6.22 9.90 -0.37
C ASP A 41 -6.40 10.33 1.09
N ASP A 42 -5.30 10.49 1.84
CA ASP A 42 -5.28 10.79 3.27
C ASP A 42 -5.91 9.71 4.17
N VAL A 43 -5.71 8.43 3.87
CA VAL A 43 -6.22 7.29 4.67
C VAL A 43 -7.76 7.23 4.70
N VAL A 44 -8.44 7.74 3.67
CA VAL A 44 -9.90 7.72 3.61
C VAL A 44 -10.40 6.31 3.25
N GLY A 45 -9.79 5.67 2.26
CA GLY A 45 -10.26 4.42 1.69
C GLY A 45 -11.52 4.60 0.84
N PHE A 46 -12.08 3.47 0.41
CA PHE A 46 -13.24 3.39 -0.48
C PHE A 46 -14.37 2.51 0.07
N ASP A 47 -14.17 1.86 1.22
CA ASP A 47 -15.16 0.97 1.82
C ASP A 47 -16.24 1.70 2.63
N GLN A 48 -15.94 2.87 3.19
CA GLN A 48 -16.86 3.62 4.04
C GLN A 48 -16.73 5.13 3.83
N LYS A 49 -17.81 5.85 4.14
CA LYS A 49 -17.82 7.32 4.20
C LYS A 49 -17.73 7.76 5.65
N GLY A 50 -16.73 8.57 6.00
CA GLY A 50 -16.60 9.11 7.36
C GLY A 50 -15.22 9.71 7.64
N PRO A 51 -15.05 10.38 8.79
CA PRO A 51 -13.76 10.92 9.21
C PRO A 51 -12.78 9.83 9.64
N LEU A 52 -11.48 10.11 9.53
CA LEU A 52 -10.43 9.28 10.08
C LEU A 52 -10.52 9.26 11.62
N SER A 53 -10.41 8.08 12.23
CA SER A 53 -10.42 7.87 13.69
C SER A 53 -9.42 6.78 14.09
N GLY A 54 -9.46 6.33 15.35
CA GLY A 54 -8.49 5.36 15.88
C GLY A 54 -7.16 5.98 16.30
N GLY A 55 -7.13 7.29 16.56
CA GLY A 55 -5.93 8.02 17.01
C GLY A 55 -4.96 8.38 15.89
N ILE A 56 -5.33 8.15 14.63
CA ILE A 56 -4.54 8.50 13.44
C ILE A 56 -5.14 9.77 12.82
N GLN A 57 -4.28 10.67 12.37
CA GLN A 57 -4.68 11.91 11.71
C GLN A 57 -3.77 12.21 10.53
N THR A 58 -4.37 12.66 9.43
CA THR A 58 -3.70 13.37 8.34
C THR A 58 -3.93 14.87 8.54
N THR A 59 -2.89 15.67 8.28
CA THR A 59 -2.91 17.10 8.59
C THR A 59 -2.62 17.92 7.34
N GLY A 60 -3.33 19.04 7.19
CA GLY A 60 -3.25 19.90 6.00
C GLY A 60 -4.41 19.66 5.05
N ASN A 61 -4.70 20.65 4.21
CA ASN A 61 -5.80 20.63 3.24
C ASN A 61 -5.25 20.88 1.81
N TYR A 62 -4.16 20.20 1.46
CA TYR A 62 -3.63 20.30 0.09
C TYR A 62 -4.69 19.72 -0.88
N PRO A 63 -5.05 20.43 -1.95
CA PRO A 63 -6.12 19.99 -2.85
C PRO A 63 -5.72 18.74 -3.66
N TYR A 64 -6.71 18.14 -4.32
CA TYR A 64 -6.54 17.08 -5.35
C TYR A 64 -6.19 15.67 -4.88
N LYS A 65 -6.41 15.35 -3.60
CA LYS A 65 -6.32 13.95 -3.17
C LYS A 65 -7.27 13.04 -3.97
N ALA A 66 -6.87 11.80 -4.17
CA ALA A 66 -7.71 10.81 -4.84
C ALA A 66 -9.03 10.60 -4.07
N THR A 67 -10.13 10.52 -4.82
CA THR A 67 -11.47 10.26 -4.29
C THR A 67 -12.09 9.00 -4.85
N THR A 68 -11.44 8.36 -5.82
CA THR A 68 -11.84 7.08 -6.41
C THR A 68 -10.63 6.14 -6.55
N PRO A 69 -10.85 4.81 -6.64
CA PRO A 69 -9.78 3.85 -6.91
C PRO A 69 -8.98 4.19 -8.18
N GLU A 70 -9.65 4.64 -9.24
CA GLU A 70 -9.03 4.95 -10.53
C GLU A 70 -8.10 6.16 -10.41
N GLN A 71 -8.50 7.20 -9.67
CA GLN A 71 -7.65 8.35 -9.40
C GLN A 71 -6.42 7.93 -8.60
N LEU A 72 -6.60 7.12 -7.56
CA LEU A 72 -5.48 6.66 -6.73
C LEU A 72 -4.50 5.80 -7.54
N MET A 73 -4.99 4.93 -8.42
CA MET A 73 -4.13 4.15 -9.32
C MET A 73 -3.39 5.04 -10.33
N GLN A 74 -3.99 6.13 -10.81
CA GLN A 74 -3.33 7.11 -11.68
C GLN A 74 -2.22 7.87 -10.95
N ASP A 75 -2.47 8.28 -9.71
CA ASP A 75 -1.46 8.94 -8.87
C ASP A 75 -0.27 8.00 -8.61
N ILE A 76 -0.54 6.72 -8.33
CA ILE A 76 0.49 5.70 -8.15
C ILE A 76 1.25 5.44 -9.46
N ASP A 77 0.57 5.42 -10.61
CA ASP A 77 1.19 5.28 -11.94
C ASP A 77 2.23 6.39 -12.17
N GLU A 78 1.88 7.65 -11.87
CA GLU A 78 2.80 8.77 -12.01
C GLU A 78 4.02 8.62 -11.09
N VAL A 79 3.80 8.25 -9.83
CA VAL A 79 4.91 8.01 -8.87
C VAL A 79 5.86 6.93 -9.38
N PHE A 80 5.36 5.86 -9.98
CA PHE A 80 6.20 4.81 -10.56
C PHE A 80 7.05 5.27 -11.76
N THR A 81 6.70 6.37 -12.43
CA THR A 81 7.58 6.96 -13.46
C THR A 81 8.75 7.74 -12.86
N LEU A 82 8.61 8.20 -11.61
CA LEU A 82 9.55 9.09 -10.94
C LEU A 82 10.49 8.35 -9.99
N VAL A 83 10.08 7.19 -9.48
CA VAL A 83 10.86 6.41 -8.50
C VAL A 83 11.63 5.28 -9.20
N PRO A 84 12.97 5.23 -9.09
CA PRO A 84 13.77 4.21 -9.75
C PRO A 84 13.65 2.84 -9.07
N GLY A 85 13.61 1.78 -9.88
CA GLY A 85 13.58 0.40 -9.43
C GLY A 85 12.21 -0.24 -9.51
N LYS A 86 12.09 -1.47 -8.98
CA LYS A 86 10.83 -2.22 -8.96
C LYS A 86 10.34 -2.41 -7.53
N HIS A 87 9.24 -1.75 -7.22
CA HIS A 87 8.70 -1.68 -5.87
C HIS A 87 7.42 -2.51 -5.74
N LYS A 88 6.87 -2.54 -4.53
CA LYS A 88 5.57 -3.13 -4.22
C LYS A 88 4.58 -2.04 -3.82
N LEU A 89 3.30 -2.42 -3.81
CA LEU A 89 2.24 -1.60 -3.25
C LEU A 89 1.69 -2.27 -1.99
N ASN A 90 1.59 -1.50 -0.90
CA ASN A 90 1.06 -1.92 0.38
C ASN A 90 -0.38 -1.41 0.53
N LEU A 91 -1.34 -2.33 0.57
CA LEU A 91 -2.77 -2.02 0.63
C LEU A 91 -3.33 -2.17 2.04
N HIS A 92 -4.36 -1.39 2.32
CA HIS A 92 -5.22 -1.59 3.48
C HIS A 92 -6.59 -2.14 3.04
N ALA A 93 -7.27 -2.88 3.92
CA ALA A 93 -8.56 -3.47 3.58
C ALA A 93 -9.66 -2.45 3.26
N CYS A 94 -9.55 -1.21 3.75
CA CYS A 94 -10.47 -0.13 3.41
C CYS A 94 -10.34 0.34 1.94
N TYR A 95 -9.33 -0.11 1.20
CA TYR A 95 -9.19 0.16 -0.24
C TYR A 95 -9.90 -0.89 -1.12
N ALA A 96 -10.82 -1.67 -0.55
CA ALA A 96 -11.70 -2.54 -1.31
C ALA A 96 -12.47 -1.75 -2.37
N VAL A 97 -12.60 -2.33 -3.57
CA VAL A 97 -13.34 -1.76 -4.69
C VAL A 97 -14.63 -2.56 -4.87
N PHE A 98 -15.76 -1.87 -4.83
CA PHE A 98 -17.09 -2.45 -4.97
C PHE A 98 -17.72 -2.02 -6.29
N GLU A 99 -18.40 -2.94 -6.96
CA GLU A 99 -19.15 -2.67 -8.19
C GLU A 99 -20.65 -2.63 -7.87
N GLY A 100 -21.34 -1.55 -8.26
CA GLY A 100 -22.78 -1.39 -8.04
C GLY A 100 -23.17 -1.50 -6.56
N ASP A 101 -24.16 -2.34 -6.25
CA ASP A 101 -24.71 -2.54 -4.91
C ASP A 101 -24.03 -3.70 -4.15
N GLU A 102 -22.85 -4.19 -4.59
CA GLU A 102 -22.15 -5.34 -3.97
C GLU A 102 -21.41 -5.02 -2.65
N TRP A 103 -21.73 -3.92 -1.99
CA TRP A 103 -21.03 -3.55 -0.76
C TRP A 103 -21.15 -4.65 0.31
N VAL A 104 -20.02 -5.00 0.94
CA VAL A 104 -19.99 -5.85 2.12
C VAL A 104 -19.10 -5.23 3.19
N ASP A 105 -19.39 -5.57 4.44
CA ASP A 105 -18.59 -5.11 5.57
C ASP A 105 -17.23 -5.85 5.65
N ARG A 106 -16.32 -5.31 6.45
CA ARG A 106 -14.91 -5.71 6.54
C ARG A 106 -14.70 -7.17 6.89
N ASP A 107 -15.56 -7.76 7.73
CA ASP A 107 -15.51 -9.18 8.12
C ASP A 107 -15.96 -10.13 6.98
N LYS A 108 -16.48 -9.58 5.89
CA LYS A 108 -16.98 -10.30 4.71
C LYS A 108 -16.20 -9.99 3.44
N LEU A 109 -15.10 -9.27 3.51
CA LEU A 109 -14.25 -9.00 2.34
C LEU A 109 -13.70 -10.29 1.73
N GLU A 110 -13.66 -10.34 0.40
CA GLU A 110 -13.26 -11.50 -0.40
C GLU A 110 -12.30 -11.11 -1.52
N PRO A 111 -11.60 -12.09 -2.14
CA PRO A 111 -10.66 -11.86 -3.24
C PRO A 111 -11.23 -11.17 -4.49
N LYS A 112 -12.55 -11.03 -4.61
CA LYS A 112 -13.13 -10.27 -5.72
C LYS A 112 -13.01 -8.76 -5.51
N HIS A 113 -13.09 -8.26 -4.27
CA HIS A 113 -13.11 -6.81 -3.98
C HIS A 113 -11.74 -6.12 -4.19
N PHE A 114 -10.66 -6.87 -4.44
CA PHE A 114 -9.34 -6.31 -4.75
C PHE A 114 -8.83 -6.77 -6.11
N LYS A 115 -9.71 -7.31 -6.96
CA LYS A 115 -9.38 -7.72 -8.32
C LYS A 115 -8.74 -6.57 -9.12
N ALA A 116 -9.29 -5.36 -9.01
CA ALA A 116 -8.75 -4.18 -9.67
C ALA A 116 -7.28 -3.91 -9.26
N TRP A 117 -6.96 -4.03 -7.97
CA TRP A 117 -5.59 -3.89 -7.47
C TRP A 117 -4.65 -4.99 -7.93
N VAL A 118 -5.14 -6.22 -8.02
CA VAL A 118 -4.36 -7.35 -8.53
C VAL A 118 -4.05 -7.18 -10.00
N ASP A 119 -5.02 -6.75 -10.80
CA ASP A 119 -4.81 -6.50 -12.22
C ASP A 119 -3.86 -5.32 -12.43
N PHE A 120 -3.98 -4.27 -11.61
CA PHE A 120 -3.01 -3.17 -11.55
C PHE A 120 -1.59 -3.69 -11.23
N ALA A 121 -1.45 -4.49 -10.17
CA ALA A 121 -0.15 -5.04 -9.79
C ALA A 121 0.46 -5.91 -10.90
N LYS A 122 -0.35 -6.73 -11.59
CA LYS A 122 0.08 -7.54 -12.73
C LYS A 122 0.54 -6.70 -13.91
N LYS A 123 -0.20 -5.64 -14.26
CA LYS A 123 0.17 -4.70 -15.34
C LYS A 123 1.57 -4.09 -15.11
N HIS A 124 1.90 -3.78 -13.86
CA HIS A 124 3.20 -3.20 -13.47
C HIS A 124 4.25 -4.26 -13.07
N GLY A 125 3.84 -5.53 -13.01
CA GLY A 125 4.67 -6.64 -12.56
C GLY A 125 5.18 -6.50 -11.12
N ILE A 126 4.43 -5.81 -10.26
CA ILE A 126 4.78 -5.55 -8.85
C ILE A 126 4.11 -6.53 -7.90
N GLY A 127 4.65 -6.65 -6.69
CA GLY A 127 4.01 -7.38 -5.60
C GLY A 127 3.00 -6.51 -4.83
N LEU A 128 2.06 -7.17 -4.15
CA LEU A 128 1.14 -6.55 -3.21
C LEU A 128 1.43 -7.05 -1.79
N ASP A 129 1.48 -6.12 -0.84
CA ASP A 129 1.41 -6.39 0.60
C ASP A 129 0.04 -5.91 1.13
N PHE A 130 -0.42 -6.42 2.27
CA PHE A 130 -1.82 -6.24 2.71
C PHE A 130 -1.97 -6.08 4.23
N ASN A 131 -2.92 -5.24 4.66
CA ASN A 131 -3.19 -4.95 6.07
C ASN A 131 -4.71 -4.96 6.37
N PRO A 132 -5.15 -5.53 7.51
CA PRO A 132 -6.51 -5.34 8.01
C PRO A 132 -6.72 -3.89 8.46
N THR A 133 -7.86 -3.28 8.11
CA THR A 133 -8.23 -1.92 8.58
C THR A 133 -9.07 -2.01 9.84
N MET A 134 -8.46 -1.71 10.99
CA MET A 134 -9.08 -1.88 12.32
C MET A 134 -9.40 -0.54 13.02
N PHE A 135 -9.64 0.50 12.24
CA PHE A 135 -9.93 1.86 12.68
C PHE A 135 -10.97 2.49 11.74
N SER A 136 -11.52 3.66 12.06
CA SER A 136 -12.54 4.32 11.21
C SER A 136 -13.69 3.39 10.87
N HIS A 137 -14.30 2.83 11.91
CA HIS A 137 -15.39 1.87 11.82
C HIS A 137 -16.26 1.96 13.07
N PRO A 138 -17.59 1.83 12.98
CA PRO A 138 -18.47 1.80 14.16
C PRO A 138 -18.06 0.70 15.16
N MET A 139 -17.66 -0.47 14.67
CA MET A 139 -17.12 -1.56 15.52
C MET A 139 -15.74 -1.27 16.14
N ALA A 140 -15.12 -0.12 15.88
CA ALA A 140 -13.82 0.28 16.45
C ALA A 140 -13.93 1.44 17.44
N GLU A 141 -15.14 1.90 17.81
CA GLU A 141 -15.33 3.09 18.66
C GLU A 141 -14.65 2.97 20.02
N ASN A 142 -14.77 1.81 20.68
CA ASN A 142 -14.23 1.60 22.03
C ASN A 142 -12.95 0.75 22.04
N ALA A 143 -12.96 -0.37 21.31
CA ALA A 143 -11.86 -1.32 21.21
C ALA A 143 -12.06 -2.23 19.98
N THR A 144 -11.04 -3.02 19.63
CA THR A 144 -11.11 -3.98 18.51
C THR A 144 -10.87 -5.42 18.96
N LEU A 145 -9.69 -6.01 18.69
CA LEU A 145 -9.36 -7.39 19.07
C LEU A 145 -9.39 -7.62 20.58
N SER A 146 -9.13 -6.56 21.35
CA SER A 146 -9.11 -6.58 22.81
C SER A 146 -10.44 -6.12 23.43
N SER A 147 -11.51 -5.95 22.65
CA SER A 147 -12.80 -5.51 23.19
C SER A 147 -13.36 -6.50 24.21
N GLU A 148 -14.04 -6.04 25.25
CA GLU A 148 -14.76 -6.94 26.18
C GLU A 148 -16.04 -7.50 25.54
N ASP A 149 -16.58 -6.80 24.55
CA ASP A 149 -17.73 -7.24 23.76
C ASP A 149 -17.33 -8.34 22.76
N GLU A 150 -17.92 -9.54 22.94
CA GLU A 150 -17.72 -10.70 22.09
C GLU A 150 -18.10 -10.48 20.63
N THR A 151 -19.15 -9.70 20.38
CA THR A 151 -19.60 -9.37 19.01
C THR A 151 -18.56 -8.53 18.31
N VAL A 152 -18.01 -7.52 19.00
CA VAL A 152 -16.93 -6.67 18.47
C VAL A 152 -15.65 -7.46 18.22
N ARG A 153 -15.20 -8.26 19.19
CA ARG A 153 -14.01 -9.10 18.99
C ARG A 153 -14.18 -10.06 17.82
N LYS A 154 -15.33 -10.73 17.74
CA LYS A 154 -15.62 -11.70 16.67
C LYS A 154 -15.55 -11.04 15.29
N PHE A 155 -16.17 -9.86 15.14
CA PHE A 155 -16.10 -9.09 13.90
C PHE A 155 -14.65 -8.84 13.46
N TRP A 156 -13.79 -8.38 14.38
CA TRP A 156 -12.39 -8.08 14.06
C TRP A 156 -11.52 -9.31 13.82
N VAL A 157 -11.79 -10.42 14.52
CA VAL A 157 -11.14 -11.71 14.26
C VAL A 157 -11.51 -12.21 12.87
N ASP A 158 -12.79 -12.20 12.51
CA ASP A 158 -13.27 -12.62 11.20
C ASP A 158 -12.69 -11.72 10.09
N HIS A 159 -12.58 -10.41 10.31
CA HIS A 159 -11.91 -9.47 9.41
C HIS A 159 -10.43 -9.80 9.20
N CYS A 160 -9.67 -10.06 10.26
CA CYS A 160 -8.27 -10.46 10.14
C CYS A 160 -8.12 -11.79 9.38
N ILE A 161 -9.01 -12.77 9.62
CA ILE A 161 -9.03 -14.04 8.89
C ILE A 161 -9.33 -13.82 7.41
N ALA A 162 -10.30 -12.95 7.08
CA ALA A 162 -10.58 -12.56 5.71
C ALA A 162 -9.32 -11.97 5.04
N CYS A 163 -8.64 -11.04 5.72
CA CYS A 163 -7.39 -10.43 5.22
C CYS A 163 -6.25 -11.44 5.01
N LEU A 164 -6.13 -12.46 5.86
CA LEU A 164 -5.15 -13.55 5.64
C LEU A 164 -5.44 -14.34 4.36
N LYS A 165 -6.71 -14.66 4.09
CA LYS A 165 -7.11 -15.33 2.84
C LYS A 165 -6.77 -14.48 1.61
N MET A 166 -6.88 -13.15 1.72
CA MET A 166 -6.46 -12.20 0.68
C MET A 166 -4.95 -12.28 0.45
N GLY A 167 -4.17 -12.19 1.53
CA GLY A 167 -2.70 -12.27 1.46
C GLY A 167 -2.20 -13.57 0.81
N ASP A 168 -2.88 -14.70 1.04
CA ASP A 168 -2.53 -15.98 0.43
C ASP A 168 -3.00 -16.10 -1.03
N GLY A 169 -4.22 -15.62 -1.34
CA GLY A 169 -4.77 -15.65 -2.70
C GLY A 169 -4.08 -14.73 -3.70
N TYR A 170 -3.39 -13.68 -3.21
CA TYR A 170 -2.72 -12.68 -4.02
C TYR A 170 -1.20 -12.71 -3.97
N ARG A 171 -0.61 -13.86 -3.63
CA ARG A 171 0.82 -14.08 -3.88
C ARG A 171 1.08 -14.09 -5.40
N VAL A 172 1.17 -12.89 -5.98
CA VAL A 172 1.94 -12.66 -7.20
C VAL A 172 3.33 -13.20 -6.88
N PRO A 173 3.95 -14.05 -7.72
CA PRO A 173 5.26 -14.61 -7.43
C PRO A 173 6.17 -13.48 -6.98
N ARG A 174 6.71 -13.63 -5.76
CA ARG A 174 7.51 -12.59 -5.09
C ARG A 174 8.43 -11.99 -6.14
N CYS A 175 8.44 -10.66 -6.25
CA CYS A 175 9.50 -9.94 -6.96
C CYS A 175 10.81 -10.21 -6.21
N ILE A 176 11.37 -11.38 -6.44
CA ILE A 176 12.74 -11.76 -6.13
C ILE A 176 13.26 -12.24 -7.49
N PRO A 177 14.30 -11.60 -8.05
CA PRO A 177 14.93 -12.08 -9.28
C PRO A 177 15.44 -13.52 -9.15
#